data_AF-A0A844D1T7-F1
#
_entry.id   AF-A0A844D1T7-F1
#
_cell.length_a   1.000
_cell.length_b   1.000
_cell.length_c   1.000
_cell.angle_alpha   90.00
_cell.angle_beta   90.00
_cell.angle_gamma   90.00
#
_symmetry.space_group_name_H-M   'P 1'
#
loop_
_entity.id
_entity.type
_entity.pdbx_description
1 polymer ?
#
loop_
_entity_poly.entity_id
_entity_poly.type
_entity_poly.pdbx_seq_one_letter_code
_entity_poly.pdbx_strand_id
1 'polypeptide(L)'
;MKRYSMPIVSTLAVLIAGPASADTLEFVCDFPRQATDEGVASQDFGMTFVVDTVSGDAFIKGNNGVAPVAVLRGDFAVTFLETLDSGAVQTTTVADTGEAVHSRHTILGGSVMSPSQNYGTCEW
;
A
#
# COMPACT_ATOMS: atom_id res chain seq x y z
N MET A 1 31.20 -66.19 7.75
CA MET A 1 30.45 -64.93 7.99
C MET A 1 30.80 -63.95 6.88
N LYS A 2 29.91 -63.73 5.90
CA LYS A 2 30.10 -62.76 4.80
C LYS A 2 29.44 -61.44 5.21
N ARG A 3 30.23 -60.37 5.35
CA ARG A 3 29.74 -59.01 5.63
C ARG A 3 29.42 -58.32 4.30
N TYR A 4 28.13 -58.04 4.05
CA TYR A 4 27.70 -57.19 2.94
C TYR A 4 27.74 -55.72 3.41
N SER A 5 28.56 -54.91 2.75
CA SER A 5 28.57 -53.45 2.90
C SER A 5 27.51 -52.85 1.96
N MET A 6 26.48 -52.23 2.52
CA MET A 6 25.42 -51.54 1.77
C MET A 6 25.72 -50.04 1.77
N PRO A 7 25.91 -49.40 0.60
CA PRO A 7 26.15 -47.96 0.55
C PRO A 7 24.82 -47.20 0.75
N ILE A 8 24.80 -46.28 1.70
CA ILE A 8 23.69 -45.35 1.93
C ILE A 8 23.76 -44.29 0.84
N VAL A 9 22.88 -44.40 -0.17
CA VAL A 9 22.69 -43.38 -1.20
C VAL A 9 21.83 -42.27 -0.59
N SER A 10 22.46 -41.15 -0.24
CA SER A 10 21.78 -39.96 0.29
C SER A 10 21.25 -39.13 -0.89
N THR A 11 19.96 -39.26 -1.20
CA THR A 11 19.30 -38.53 -2.29
C THR A 11 19.04 -37.09 -1.85
N LEU A 12 19.91 -36.16 -2.26
CA LEU A 12 19.74 -34.72 -2.06
C LEU A 12 18.61 -34.22 -2.98
N ALA A 13 17.42 -34.00 -2.42
CA ALA A 13 16.29 -33.41 -3.14
C ALA A 13 16.58 -31.93 -3.45
N VAL A 14 16.88 -31.64 -4.71
CA VAL A 14 17.05 -30.26 -5.21
C VAL A 14 15.66 -29.66 -5.37
N LEU A 15 15.28 -28.75 -4.46
CA LEU A 15 14.11 -27.90 -4.63
C LEU A 15 14.40 -26.88 -5.72
N ILE A 16 13.77 -27.06 -6.88
CA ILE A 16 13.86 -26.11 -7.99
C ILE A 16 12.98 -24.91 -7.60
N ALA A 17 13.58 -23.82 -7.14
CA ALA A 17 12.88 -22.56 -6.95
C ALA A 17 12.52 -22.00 -8.34
N GLY A 18 11.22 -21.91 -8.63
CA GLY A 18 10.73 -21.23 -9.82
C GLY A 18 10.89 -19.71 -9.69
N PRO A 19 11.04 -18.96 -10.81
CA PRO A 19 11.05 -17.51 -10.77
C PRO A 19 9.70 -17.01 -10.24
N ALA A 20 9.72 -16.25 -9.14
CA ALA A 20 8.56 -15.48 -8.70
C ALA A 20 8.49 -14.22 -9.55
N SER A 21 7.46 -14.11 -10.38
CA SER A 21 7.12 -12.86 -11.06
C SER A 21 6.37 -11.98 -10.07
N ALA A 22 7.05 -11.01 -9.47
CA ALA A 22 6.40 -9.93 -8.74
C ALA A 22 6.14 -8.81 -9.75
N ASP A 23 4.89 -8.68 -10.17
CA ASP A 23 4.44 -7.57 -11.01
C ASP A 23 3.66 -6.60 -10.13
N THR A 24 4.03 -5.32 -10.18
CA THR A 24 3.52 -4.31 -9.26
C THR A 24 3.15 -3.05 -10.00
N LEU A 25 2.02 -2.46 -9.63
CA LEU A 25 1.60 -1.13 -10.07
C LEU A 25 1.80 -0.15 -8.92
N GLU A 26 2.59 0.90 -9.14
CA GLU A 26 2.83 1.95 -8.14
C GLU A 26 2.03 3.20 -8.49
N PHE A 27 1.39 3.82 -7.51
CA PHE A 27 0.75 5.12 -7.62
C PHE A 27 1.57 6.10 -6.79
N VAL A 28 2.31 6.98 -7.45
CA VAL A 28 3.14 7.99 -6.80
C VAL A 28 2.36 9.30 -6.77
N CYS A 29 1.94 9.71 -5.58
CA CYS A 29 1.05 10.85 -5.39
C CYS A 29 1.75 12.04 -4.74
N ASP A 30 1.42 13.24 -5.22
CA ASP A 30 1.82 14.52 -4.64
C ASP A 30 0.56 15.35 -4.32
N PHE A 31 0.49 15.89 -3.10
CA PHE A 31 -0.65 16.64 -2.57
C PHE A 31 -0.24 18.02 -2.09
N PRO A 32 -0.08 18.99 -3.01
CA PRO A 32 0.47 20.31 -2.69
C PRO A 32 -0.51 21.20 -1.90
N ARG A 33 -1.77 20.78 -1.71
CA ARG A 33 -2.80 21.55 -1.01
C ARG A 33 -3.53 20.71 0.02
N GLN A 34 -3.77 21.29 1.18
CA GLN A 34 -4.55 20.69 2.26
C GLN A 34 -5.67 21.64 2.69
N ALA A 35 -6.86 21.09 2.89
CA ALA A 35 -7.97 21.76 3.55
C ALA A 35 -8.17 21.19 4.96
N THR A 36 -8.32 22.09 5.92
CA THR A 36 -8.69 21.84 7.32
C THR A 36 -9.87 22.73 7.70
N ASP A 37 -10.26 22.73 8.98
CA ASP A 37 -11.22 23.67 9.56
C ASP A 37 -10.70 25.12 9.60
N GLU A 38 -9.39 25.31 9.50
CA GLU A 38 -8.72 26.62 9.45
C GLU A 38 -8.67 27.20 8.02
N GLY A 39 -8.98 26.40 7.00
CA GLY A 39 -9.00 26.82 5.60
C GLY A 39 -8.10 25.95 4.71
N VAL A 40 -7.65 26.51 3.59
CA VAL A 40 -6.80 25.82 2.62
C VAL A 40 -5.38 26.39 2.67
N ALA A 41 -4.40 25.51 2.81
CA ALA A 41 -2.99 25.85 2.83
C ALA A 41 -2.20 25.00 1.83
N SER A 42 -1.05 25.53 1.39
CA SER A 42 -0.07 24.74 0.64
C SER A 42 0.77 23.89 1.58
N GLN A 43 1.19 22.72 1.11
CA GLN A 43 2.06 21.81 1.86
C GLN A 43 2.99 21.05 0.91
N ASP A 44 3.96 20.34 1.47
CA ASP A 44 4.78 19.34 0.80
C ASP A 44 4.42 17.97 1.39
N PHE A 45 3.62 17.20 0.65
CA PHE A 45 3.09 15.93 1.13
C PHE A 45 2.92 14.94 -0.02
N GLY A 46 3.75 13.91 -0.04
CA GLY A 46 3.67 12.81 -0.99
C GLY A 46 3.47 11.45 -0.32
N MET A 47 2.89 10.52 -1.06
CA MET A 47 2.73 9.12 -0.65
C MET A 47 2.73 8.21 -1.86
N THR A 48 3.16 6.96 -1.66
CA THR A 48 3.16 5.96 -2.72
C THR A 48 2.29 4.78 -2.31
N PHE A 49 1.39 4.37 -3.19
CA PHE A 49 0.67 3.10 -3.06
C PHE A 49 1.27 2.08 -4.01
N VAL A 50 1.37 0.83 -3.58
CA VAL A 50 1.86 -0.28 -4.38
C VAL A 50 0.78 -1.34 -4.40
N VAL A 51 0.43 -1.82 -5.58
CA VAL A 51 -0.50 -2.94 -5.77
C VAL A 51 0.25 -4.10 -6.39
N ASP A 52 0.24 -5.25 -5.72
CA ASP A 52 0.64 -6.53 -6.30
C ASP A 52 -0.43 -6.93 -7.33
N THR A 53 -0.06 -6.96 -8.61
CA THR A 53 -1.03 -7.25 -9.69
C THR A 53 -1.38 -8.74 -9.78
N VAL A 54 -0.64 -9.60 -9.06
CA VAL A 54 -0.85 -11.06 -9.01
C VAL A 54 -1.81 -11.43 -7.88
N SER A 55 -1.55 -10.94 -6.66
CA SER A 55 -2.42 -11.24 -5.50
C SER A 55 -3.58 -10.26 -5.36
N GLY A 56 -3.43 -9.03 -5.88
CA GLY A 56 -4.36 -7.93 -5.65
C GLY A 56 -4.14 -7.20 -4.32
N ASP A 57 -3.15 -7.59 -3.53
CA ASP A 57 -2.81 -6.93 -2.28
C ASP A 57 -2.27 -5.52 -2.53
N ALA A 58 -2.58 -4.58 -1.65
CA ALA A 58 -2.13 -3.21 -1.76
C ALA A 58 -1.47 -2.72 -0.47
N PHE A 59 -0.48 -1.85 -0.61
CA PHE A 59 0.30 -1.30 0.49
C PHE A 59 0.55 0.18 0.28
N ILE A 60 0.52 0.97 1.35
CA ILE A 60 1.07 2.32 1.35
C ILE A 60 2.54 2.24 1.77
N LYS A 61 3.42 2.91 1.02
CA LYS A 61 4.84 3.05 1.29
C LYS A 61 5.10 4.46 1.81
N GLY A 62 5.41 4.54 3.11
CA GLY A 62 5.79 5.78 3.78
C GLY A 62 7.26 5.76 4.20
N ASN A 63 7.71 6.86 4.81
CA ASN A 63 9.08 6.98 5.32
C ASN A 63 9.43 5.95 6.40
N ASN A 64 8.43 5.44 7.13
CA ASN A 64 8.59 4.49 8.23
C ASN A 64 8.34 3.02 7.83
N GLY A 65 8.22 2.73 6.53
CA GLY A 65 7.99 1.39 6.01
C GLY A 65 6.71 1.26 5.19
N VAL A 66 6.16 0.05 5.17
CA VAL A 66 4.94 -0.29 4.42
C VAL A 66 3.81 -0.67 5.36
N ALA A 67 2.59 -0.25 5.03
CA ALA A 67 1.38 -0.66 5.75
C ALA A 67 0.34 -1.19 4.76
N PRO A 68 -0.41 -2.26 5.09
CA PRO A 68 -1.43 -2.80 4.21
C PRO A 68 -2.60 -1.83 4.07
N VAL A 69 -3.15 -1.75 2.86
CA VAL A 69 -4.38 -1.01 2.56
C VAL A 69 -5.30 -1.89 1.72
N ALA A 70 -6.62 -1.70 1.85
CA ALA A 70 -7.54 -2.33 0.90
C ALA A 70 -7.62 -1.49 -0.38
N VAL A 71 -7.83 -2.14 -1.52
CA VAL A 71 -7.99 -1.48 -2.82
C VAL A 71 -9.39 -1.73 -3.38
N LEU A 72 -10.05 -0.66 -3.80
CA LEU A 72 -11.33 -0.70 -4.51
C LEU A 72 -11.12 -0.14 -5.92
N ARG A 73 -11.46 -0.94 -6.94
CA ARG A 73 -11.34 -0.56 -8.34
C ARG A 73 -12.74 -0.31 -8.91
N GLY A 74 -12.96 0.89 -9.44
CA GLY A 74 -14.14 1.24 -10.22
C GLY A 74 -13.77 1.58 -11.66
N ASP A 75 -14.77 1.94 -12.47
CA ASP A 75 -14.57 2.22 -13.90
C ASP A 75 -13.74 3.49 -14.17
N PHE A 76 -13.78 4.45 -13.24
CA PHE A 76 -13.16 5.78 -13.41
C PHE A 76 -12.13 6.12 -12.32
N ALA A 77 -11.92 5.24 -11.34
CA ALA A 77 -11.05 5.51 -10.22
C ALA A 77 -10.59 4.25 -9.49
N VAL A 78 -9.45 4.38 -8.82
CA VAL A 78 -8.97 3.45 -7.79
C VAL A 78 -9.03 4.16 -6.44
N THR A 79 -9.49 3.46 -5.39
CA THR A 79 -9.48 3.97 -4.02
C THR A 79 -8.71 3.02 -3.10
N PHE A 80 -7.79 3.58 -2.32
CA PHE A 80 -7.07 2.91 -1.25
C PHE A 80 -7.71 3.24 0.10
N LEU A 81 -7.91 2.23 0.94
CA LEU A 81 -8.49 2.34 2.27
C LEU A 81 -7.47 1.90 3.33
N GLU A 82 -7.03 2.83 4.15
CA GLU A 82 -6.17 2.56 5.31
C GLU A 82 -7.04 2.54 6.56
N THR A 83 -7.06 1.41 7.27
CA THR A 83 -7.78 1.28 8.55
C THR A 83 -6.80 1.53 9.69
N LEU A 84 -7.12 2.47 10.56
CA LEU A 84 -6.31 2.80 11.73
C LEU A 84 -6.79 2.01 12.95
N ASP A 85 -5.89 1.81 13.93
CA ASP A 85 -6.23 1.19 15.23
C ASP A 85 -7.33 1.94 16.00
N SER A 86 -7.52 3.22 15.70
CA SER A 86 -8.61 4.04 16.27
C SER A 86 -10.00 3.67 15.73
N GLY A 87 -10.09 2.79 14.72
CA GLY A 87 -11.31 2.48 13.98
C GLY A 87 -11.66 3.51 12.90
N ALA A 88 -10.88 4.58 12.77
CA ALA A 88 -11.01 5.53 11.67
C ALA A 88 -10.44 4.95 10.37
N VAL A 89 -10.99 5.38 9.24
CA VAL A 89 -10.53 5.00 7.90
C VAL A 89 -10.01 6.23 7.18
N GLN A 90 -8.81 6.14 6.63
CA GLN A 90 -8.29 7.11 5.67
C GLN A 90 -8.48 6.58 4.26
N THR A 91 -8.74 7.48 3.31
CA THR A 91 -8.99 7.08 1.92
C THR A 91 -8.14 7.90 0.98
N THR A 92 -7.54 7.25 -0.02
CA THR A 92 -6.98 7.95 -1.18
C THR A 92 -7.69 7.49 -2.42
N THR A 93 -8.39 8.40 -3.10
CA THR A 93 -8.99 8.13 -4.41
C THR A 93 -8.16 8.77 -5.49
N VAL A 94 -7.87 8.00 -6.53
CA VAL A 94 -7.15 8.42 -7.74
C VAL A 94 -8.08 8.21 -8.92
N ALA A 95 -8.46 9.29 -9.61
CA ALA A 95 -9.21 9.23 -10.84
C ALA A 95 -8.32 8.74 -12.00
N ASP A 96 -8.95 8.20 -13.04
CA ASP A 96 -8.28 7.82 -14.29
C ASP A 96 -7.53 8.97 -14.99
N THR A 97 -7.89 10.22 -14.68
CA THR A 97 -7.22 11.44 -15.17
C THR A 97 -5.89 11.75 -14.48
N GLY A 98 -5.59 11.12 -13.35
CA GLY A 98 -4.44 11.49 -12.51
C GLY A 98 -4.84 12.28 -11.28
N GLU A 99 -6.02 12.92 -11.26
CA GLU A 99 -6.47 13.72 -10.12
C GLU A 99 -6.70 12.84 -8.88
N ALA A 100 -6.24 13.31 -7.73
CA ALA A 100 -6.28 12.53 -6.50
C ALA A 100 -6.69 13.35 -5.29
N VAL A 101 -7.38 12.67 -4.37
CA VAL A 101 -7.76 13.22 -3.06
C VAL A 101 -7.44 12.21 -1.96
N HIS A 102 -6.67 12.65 -0.96
CA HIS A 102 -6.42 11.90 0.28
C HIS A 102 -7.19 12.51 1.46
N SER A 103 -8.12 11.73 2.00
CA SER A 103 -8.96 12.06 3.15
C SER A 103 -8.37 11.44 4.43
N ARG A 104 -8.09 12.29 5.42
CA ARG A 104 -7.55 11.89 6.72
C ARG A 104 -8.56 12.14 7.83
N HIS A 105 -8.70 11.15 8.72
CA HIS A 105 -9.63 11.15 9.85
C HIS A 105 -8.94 10.81 11.17
N THR A 106 -7.71 11.29 11.38
CA THR A 106 -6.92 10.90 12.55
C THR A 106 -7.53 11.41 13.86
N ILE A 107 -7.50 10.55 14.88
CA ILE A 107 -7.88 10.86 16.25
C ILE A 107 -6.60 10.90 17.10
N LEU A 108 -6.16 12.09 17.51
CA LEU A 108 -4.98 12.30 18.33
C LEU A 108 -5.32 12.06 19.82
N GLY A 109 -4.48 11.29 20.51
CA GLY A 109 -4.65 11.01 21.95
C GLY A 109 -5.96 10.30 22.31
N GLY A 110 -6.64 9.67 21.33
CA GLY A 110 -7.91 8.97 21.53
C GLY A 110 -9.14 9.87 21.65
N SER A 111 -9.02 11.19 21.51
CA SER A 111 -10.15 12.13 21.71
C SER A 111 -10.18 13.33 20.78
N VAL A 112 -9.05 13.74 20.20
CA VAL A 112 -8.99 14.96 19.38
C VAL A 112 -9.09 14.59 17.90
N MET A 113 -10.21 14.94 17.27
CA MET A 113 -10.39 14.79 15.83
C MET A 113 -9.52 15.80 15.08
N SER A 114 -8.66 15.33 14.18
CA SER A 114 -7.78 16.14 13.33
C SER A 114 -7.97 15.74 11.87
N PRO A 115 -9.07 16.18 11.23
CA PRO A 115 -9.39 15.81 9.86
C PRO A 115 -8.64 16.68 8.86
N SER A 116 -8.35 16.14 7.68
CA SER A 116 -7.91 16.95 6.55
C SER A 116 -8.26 16.34 5.20
N GLN A 117 -8.40 17.18 4.18
CA GLN A 117 -8.52 16.79 2.78
C GLN A 117 -7.31 17.29 2.00
N ASN A 118 -6.57 16.39 1.38
CA ASN A 118 -5.36 16.71 0.63
C ASN A 118 -5.67 16.53 -0.86
N TYR A 119 -5.42 17.56 -1.66
CA TYR A 119 -5.77 17.61 -3.09
C TYR A 119 -4.49 17.61 -3.92
N GLY A 120 -4.46 16.78 -4.95
CA GLY A 120 -3.23 16.53 -5.68
C GLY A 120 -3.42 15.66 -6.92
N THR A 121 -2.35 15.00 -7.31
CA THR A 121 -2.30 14.12 -8.48
C THR A 121 -1.43 12.90 -8.20
N CYS A 122 -1.67 11.81 -8.92
CA CYS A 122 -0.81 10.63 -8.92
C CYS A 122 -0.39 10.23 -10.33
N GLU A 123 0.80 9.64 -10.44
CA GLU A 123 1.31 8.97 -11.64
C GLU A 123 1.37 7.45 -11.38
N TRP A 124 1.04 6.62 -12.38
CA TRP A 124 1.05 5.15 -12.29
C TRP A 124 1.47 4.47 -13.59
#